data_AF-A0A377XM75-F1
#
_entry.id   AF-A0A377XM75-F1
#
_cell.length_a   1.000
_cell.length_b   1.000
_cell.length_c   1.000
_cell.angle_alpha   90.00
_cell.angle_beta   90.00
_cell.angle_gamma   90.00
#
_symmetry.space_group_name_H-M   'P 1'
#
loop_
_entity.id
_entity.type
_entity.pdbx_description
1 polymer ?
#
loop_
_entity_poly.entity_id
_entity_poly.type
_entity_poly.pdbx_seq_one_letter_code
_entity_poly.pdbx_strand_id
1 'polypeptide(L)' 'MKACNVLDFDDLILLPTLLLQRNEEVRERWQNKIRYLLVDEYQDTNTSQYELVKTAGGSAGALYRGGR' A
#
# COMPACT_ATOMS: atom_id res chain seq x y z
N MET A 1 25.03 12.95 -10.25
CA MET A 1 24.45 12.28 -11.41
C MET A 1 23.06 11.80 -11.03
N LYS A 2 22.01 12.54 -11.43
CA LYS A 2 20.60 12.15 -11.28
C LYS A 2 20.13 11.62 -12.65
N ALA A 3 20.25 10.31 -12.88
CA ALA A 3 19.78 9.73 -14.13
C ALA A 3 19.71 8.20 -14.01
N CYS A 4 18.77 7.73 -13.20
CA CYS A 4 17.98 6.57 -13.52
C CYS A 4 16.63 6.86 -12.90
N ASN A 5 15.64 7.21 -13.71
CA ASN A 5 14.23 7.19 -13.31
C ASN A 5 13.76 5.73 -13.21
N VAL A 6 14.63 4.87 -12.69
CA VAL A 6 14.41 3.46 -12.42
C VAL A 6 13.89 3.49 -11.00
N LEU A 7 12.57 3.55 -10.91
CA LEU A 7 11.90 3.28 -9.66
C LEU A 7 12.09 1.79 -9.39
N ASP A 8 12.81 1.47 -8.32
CA ASP A 8 12.87 0.11 -7.83
C ASP A 8 11.51 -0.27 -7.23
N PHE A 9 11.23 -1.57 -7.15
CA PHE A 9 9.95 -2.05 -6.62
C PHE A 9 9.67 -1.53 -5.20
N ASP A 10 10.72 -1.35 -4.40
CA ASP A 10 10.61 -0.75 -3.07
C ASP A 10 10.13 0.71 -3.12
N ASP A 11 10.60 1.50 -4.08
CA ASP A 11 10.17 2.89 -4.25
C ASP A 11 8.71 2.98 -4.73
N LEU A 12 8.28 2.05 -5.57
CA LEU A 12 6.89 1.96 -6.03
C LEU A 12 5.90 1.67 -4.89
N ILE A 13 6.38 1.18 -3.74
CA ILE A 13 5.58 0.89 -2.55
C ILE A 13 5.78 1.99 -1.51
N LEU A 14 7.02 2.45 -1.30
CA LEU A 14 7.37 3.44 -0.31
C LEU A 14 6.80 4.83 -0.65
N LEU A 15 6.89 5.26 -1.90
CA LEU A 15 6.39 6.57 -2.34
C LEU A 15 4.88 6.74 -2.13
N PRO A 16 4.00 5.81 -2.56
CA PRO A 16 2.58 5.92 -2.26
C PRO A 16 2.29 5.80 -0.77
N THR A 17 3.05 5.00 -0.01
CA THR A 17 2.89 4.93 1.46
C THR A 17 3.11 6.31 2.09
N LEU A 18 4.22 6.97 1.74
CA LEU A 18 4.54 8.30 2.23
C LEU A 18 3.52 9.35 1.78
N LEU A 19 3.03 9.25 0.54
CA LEU A 19 2.01 10.16 0.01
C LEU A 19 0.69 10.03 0.78
N LEU A 20 0.23 8.81 1.02
CA LEU A 20 -1.01 8.52 1.76
C LEU A 20 -0.89 8.86 3.24
N GLN A 21 0.31 8.74 3.82
CA GLN A 21 0.57 9.18 5.20
C GLN A 21 0.59 10.70 5.33
N ARG A 22 1.17 11.42 4.36
CA ARG A 22 1.30 12.88 4.42
C ARG A 22 0.05 13.63 3.96
N ASN A 23 -0.77 13.03 3.12
CA ASN A 23 -1.94 13.68 2.54
C ASN A 23 -3.22 12.88 2.81
N GLU A 24 -3.95 13.29 3.85
CA GLU A 24 -5.16 12.62 4.30
C GLU A 24 -6.29 12.67 3.28
N GLU A 25 -6.42 13.76 2.51
CA GLU A 25 -7.44 13.89 1.46
C GLU A 25 -7.22 12.86 0.35
N VAL A 26 -5.96 12.70 -0.08
CA VAL A 26 -5.59 11.68 -1.06
C VAL A 26 -5.83 10.29 -0.49
N ARG A 27 -5.50 10.05 0.79
CA ARG A 27 -5.77 8.80 1.49
C ARG A 27 -7.24 8.45 1.50
N GLU A 28 -8.12 9.36 1.93
CA GLU A 28 -9.57 9.14 1.95
C GLU A 28 -10.12 8.88 0.55
N ARG A 29 -9.63 9.60 -0.47
CA ARG A 29 -10.04 9.37 -1.85
C ARG A 29 -9.68 7.97 -2.33
N TRP A 30 -8.49 7.48 -1.97
CA TRP A 30 -8.05 6.13 -2.30
C TRP A 30 -8.78 5.05 -1.49
N GLN A 31 -8.98 5.25 -0.19
CA GLN A 31 -9.76 4.35 0.66
C GLN A 31 -11.22 4.22 0.16
N ASN A 32 -11.83 5.32 -0.29
CA ASN A 32 -13.17 5.28 -0.88
C ASN A 32 -13.22 4.55 -2.24
N LYS A 33 -12.10 4.54 -2.98
CA LYS A 33 -11.97 3.81 -4.25
C LYS A 33 -11.67 2.33 -4.04
N ILE A 34 -10.79 2.01 -3.09
CA ILE A 34 -10.35 0.65 -2.79
C ILE A 34 -11.31 0.06 -1.75
N ARG A 35 -12.39 -0.55 -2.25
CA ARG A 35 -13.38 -1.19 -1.38
C ARG A 35 -12.92 -2.52 -0.81
N TYR A 36 -12.12 -3.25 -1.58
CA TYR A 36 -11.57 -4.55 -1.19
C TYR A 36 -10.14 -4.64 -1.70
N LEU A 37 -9.22 -4.98 -0.82
CA LEU A 37 -7.83 -5.26 -1.13
C LEU A 37 -7.55 -6.71 -0.71
N LEU A 38 -7.21 -7.54 -1.69
CA LEU A 38 -6.75 -8.90 -1.45
C LEU A 38 -5.22 -8.89 -1.48
N VAL A 39 -4.61 -9.39 -0.42
CA VAL A 39 -3.17 -9.61 -0.37
C VAL A 39 -2.95 -11.11 -0.41
N ASP A 40 -2.27 -11.56 -1.46
CA ASP A 40 -1.79 -12.94 -1.57
C ASP A 40 -0.38 -13.03 -0.98
N GLU A 41 0.01 -14.20 -0.48
CA GLU A 41 1.31 -14.45 0.17
C GLU A 41 1.68 -13.43 1.27
N TYR A 42 0.71 -13.11 2.14
CA TYR A 42 0.90 -12.15 3.23
C TYR A 42 2.10 -12.47 4.16
N GLN A 43 2.54 -13.72 4.20
CA GLN A 43 3.65 -14.17 5.06
C GLN A 43 5.01 -13.67 4.56
N ASP A 44 5.13 -13.38 3.27
CA ASP A 44 6.36 -12.88 2.64
C ASP A 44 6.40 -11.33 2.57
N THR A 45 5.41 -10.65 3.16
CA THR A 45 5.29 -9.19 3.08
C THR A 45 6.25 -8.46 4.04
N ASN A 46 7.00 -7.48 3.54
CA ASN A 46 7.87 -6.61 4.36
C ASN A 46 7.07 -5.47 5.04
N THR A 47 7.62 -4.84 6.09
CA THR A 47 6.96 -3.80 6.90
C THR A 47 6.40 -2.64 6.07
N SER A 48 7.14 -2.16 5.06
CA SER A 48 6.70 -1.05 4.21
C SER A 48 5.44 -1.40 3.40
N GLN A 49 5.34 -2.64 2.93
CA GLN A 49 4.18 -3.13 2.18
C GLN A 49 2.97 -3.32 3.10
N TYR A 50 3.19 -3.78 4.33
CA TYR A 50 2.14 -3.85 5.35
C TYR A 50 1.55 -2.48 5.66
N GLU A 51 2.40 -1.48 5.89
CA GLU A 51 1.97 -0.11 6.16
C GLU A 51 1.22 0.51 4.99
N LEU A 52 1.64 0.22 3.74
CA LEU A 52 0.90 0.62 2.55
C LEU A 52 -0.51 0.02 2.53
N VAL A 53 -0.61 -1.30 2.67
CA VAL A 53 -1.89 -2.04 2.65
C VAL A 53 -2.83 -1.51 3.72
N LYS A 54 -2.32 -1.30 4.93
CA LYS A 54 -3.08 -0.77 6.07
C LYS A 54 -3.56 0.66 5.81
N THR A 55 -2.69 1.52 5.29
CA THR A 55 -3.00 2.93 5.04
C THR A 55 -3.95 3.10 3.85
N ALA A 56 -3.76 2.31 2.78
CA ALA A 56 -4.56 2.37 1.56
C ALA A 56 -5.90 1.64 1.68
N GLY A 57 -5.94 0.50 2.36
CA GLY A 57 -7.16 -0.30 2.57
C GLY A 57 -8.04 0.21 3.72
N GLY A 58 -7.49 1.05 4.60
CA GLY A 58 -8.20 1.57 5.76
C GLY A 58 -8.68 0.46 6.72
N SER A 59 -9.49 0.83 7.71
CA SER A 59 -9.96 -0.09 8.77
C SER A 59 -10.91 -1.21 8.29
N ALA A 60 -11.32 -1.22 7.01
CA ALA A 60 -12.37 -2.11 6.50
C ALA A 60 -11.98 -2.96 5.28
N GLY A 61 -10.91 -2.61 4.54
CA GLY A 61 -10.72 -3.10 3.17
C GLY A 61 -9.79 -4.31 2.99
N ALA A 62 -8.94 -4.63 3.97
CA ALA A 62 -8.02 -5.76 3.84
C ALA A 62 -8.74 -7.08 4.16
N LEU A 63 -9.36 -7.69 3.15
CA LEU A 63 -10.01 -8.99 3.31
C LEU A 63 -8.95 -10.08 3.23
N TYR A 64 -8.58 -10.60 4.40
CA TYR A 64 -7.66 -11.71 4.56
C TYR A 64 -8.28 -13.00 4.01
N ARG A 65 -7.68 -13.57 2.97
CA ARG A 65 -7.98 -14.95 2.55
C ARG A 65 -6.72 -15.80 2.65
N GLY A 66 -6.31 -16.09 3.88
CA GLY A 66 -5.37 -17.18 4.14
C GLY A 66 -6.04 -18.52 3.82
N GLY A 67 -5.65 -19.13 2.70
CA GLY A 67 -6.00 -20.50 2.38
C GLY A 67 -5.08 -21.47 3.11
N ARG A 68 -5.58 -22.06 4.21
CA ARG A 68 -5.03 -23.19 4.99
C ARG A 68 -3.67 -22.99 5.66
#